data_AF-A0A5B9Y1D9-F1
#
_entry.id   AF-A0A5B9Y1D9-F1
#
_cell.length_a   1.000
_cell.length_b   1.000
_cell.length_c   1.000
_cell.angle_alpha   90.00
_cell.angle_beta   90.00
_cell.angle_gamma   90.00
#
_symmetry.space_group_name_H-M   'P 1'
#
loop_
_entity.id
_entity.type
_entity.pdbx_description
1 polymer ?
#
loop_
_entity_poly.entity_id
_entity_poly.type
_entity_poly.pdbx_seq_one_letter_code
_entity_poly.pdbx_strand_id
1 'polypeptide(L)'
;MAKAIPKKGSRGRIGSRKSTRKIPKGVIHIQASFNNTIVTVTDVRGRVVSWSSAGTCGFRGTRRGTPFAAQTAAGNAIRAVVDQGMQRAEVMIKGPGLGRDAALRAIRRSGILLTFVRDVTPMPHNGCRPPKKRRV
;
A
#
# COMPACT_ATOMS: atom_id res chain seq x y z
N MET A 1 -39.14 48.18 2.46
CA MET A 1 -38.60 47.30 1.40
C MET A 1 -37.22 46.80 1.81
N ALA A 2 -37.07 45.51 2.07
CA ALA A 2 -35.78 44.82 2.04
C ALA A 2 -36.05 43.32 1.83
N LYS A 3 -35.85 42.83 0.61
CA LYS A 3 -35.98 41.40 0.28
C LYS A 3 -34.76 40.65 0.81
N ALA A 4 -35.00 39.62 1.62
CA ALA A 4 -33.94 38.71 2.08
C ALA A 4 -33.34 37.95 0.90
N ILE A 5 -32.00 37.92 0.83
CA ILE A 5 -31.23 37.21 -0.20
C ILE A 5 -31.20 35.72 0.14
N PRO A 6 -31.65 34.81 -0.75
CA PRO A 6 -31.62 33.38 -0.47
C PRO A 6 -30.17 32.86 -0.47
N LYS A 7 -29.74 32.24 0.63
CA LYS A 7 -28.42 31.57 0.72
C LYS A 7 -28.39 30.40 -0.27
N LYS A 8 -27.57 30.54 -1.32
CA LYS A 8 -27.29 29.52 -2.32
C LYS A 8 -26.66 28.31 -1.62
N GLY A 9 -27.42 27.22 -1.48
CA GLY A 9 -26.93 25.94 -0.96
C GLY A 9 -25.68 25.50 -1.72
N SER A 10 -24.67 25.03 -0.98
CA SER A 10 -23.46 24.45 -1.55
C SER A 10 -23.87 23.27 -2.43
N ARG A 11 -23.68 23.40 -3.74
CA ARG A 11 -23.81 22.30 -4.68
C ARG A 11 -22.81 21.22 -4.27
N GLY A 12 -23.29 20.21 -3.55
CA GLY A 12 -22.53 18.98 -3.31
C GLY A 12 -22.03 18.50 -4.66
N ARG A 13 -20.71 18.45 -4.85
CA ARG A 13 -20.12 17.83 -6.03
C ARG A 13 -20.57 16.38 -6.01
N ILE A 14 -21.56 16.05 -6.83
CA ILE A 14 -21.87 14.67 -7.18
C ILE A 14 -20.67 14.21 -8.01
N GLY A 15 -19.63 13.76 -7.31
CA GLY A 15 -18.51 13.08 -7.95
C GLY A 15 -19.11 11.89 -8.66
N SER A 16 -19.00 11.86 -9.98
CA SER A 16 -19.36 10.69 -10.80
C SER A 16 -18.86 9.45 -10.08
N ARG A 17 -19.76 8.55 -9.68
CA ARG A 17 -19.38 7.25 -9.09
C ARG A 17 -18.46 6.58 -10.10
N LYS A 18 -17.14 6.70 -9.90
CA LYS A 18 -16.16 6.01 -10.72
C LYS A 18 -16.45 4.54 -10.54
N SER A 19 -16.95 3.91 -11.60
CA SER A 19 -17.10 2.47 -11.66
C SER A 19 -15.78 1.84 -11.22
N THR A 20 -15.81 1.15 -10.09
CA THR A 20 -14.67 0.41 -9.55
C THR A 20 -14.39 -0.71 -10.53
N ARG A 21 -13.25 -0.63 -11.23
CA ARG A 21 -12.80 -1.68 -12.13
C ARG A 21 -12.62 -2.96 -11.31
N LYS A 22 -13.36 -4.01 -11.67
CA LYS A 22 -13.17 -5.34 -11.08
C LYS A 22 -11.93 -5.97 -11.71
N ILE A 23 -10.93 -6.23 -10.87
CA ILE A 23 -9.66 -6.78 -11.30
C ILE A 23 -9.56 -8.16 -10.65
N PRO A 24 -9.48 -9.27 -11.41
CA PRO A 24 -9.42 -10.61 -10.83
C PRO A 24 -8.00 -11.02 -10.40
N LYS A 25 -6.98 -10.51 -11.12
CA LYS A 25 -5.55 -10.81 -10.92
C LYS A 25 -4.74 -9.53 -10.84
N GLY A 26 -3.77 -9.46 -9.93
CA GLY A 26 -2.79 -8.37 -9.92
C GLY A 26 -1.55 -8.66 -9.08
N VAL A 27 -0.79 -7.60 -8.81
CA VAL A 27 0.52 -7.66 -8.17
C VAL A 27 0.53 -6.77 -6.93
N ILE A 28 0.98 -7.34 -5.81
CA ILE A 28 1.16 -6.66 -4.53
C ILE A 28 2.65 -6.37 -4.36
N HIS A 29 3.01 -5.10 -4.37
CA HIS A 29 4.35 -4.61 -4.07
C HIS A 29 4.46 -4.27 -2.59
N ILE A 30 5.45 -4.84 -1.91
CA ILE A 30 5.78 -4.56 -0.52
C ILE A 30 7.15 -3.93 -0.47
N GLN A 31 7.21 -2.62 -0.19
CA GLN A 31 8.47 -1.93 0.07
C GLN A 31 8.74 -1.93 1.57
N ALA A 32 9.66 -2.79 2.00
CA ALA A 32 10.10 -2.93 3.37
C ALA A 32 11.42 -2.19 3.59
N SER A 33 11.34 -0.95 4.06
CA SER A 33 12.49 -0.19 4.58
C SER A 33 12.61 -0.40 6.09
N PHE A 34 13.74 -0.01 6.69
CA PHE A 34 13.95 -0.08 8.13
C PHE A 34 12.97 0.80 8.93
N ASN A 35 12.55 1.94 8.36
CA ASN A 35 11.74 2.93 9.08
C ASN A 35 10.25 2.91 8.69
N ASN A 36 9.90 2.22 7.61
CA ASN A 36 8.55 2.23 7.06
C ASN A 36 8.29 1.04 6.15
N THR A 37 7.04 0.60 6.12
CA THR A 37 6.52 -0.31 5.11
C THR A 37 5.45 0.37 4.27
N ILE A 38 5.55 0.18 2.96
CA ILE A 38 4.57 0.65 1.99
C ILE A 38 4.06 -0.58 1.23
N VAL A 39 2.75 -0.75 1.19
CA VAL A 39 2.08 -1.81 0.46
C VAL A 39 1.28 -1.17 -0.66
N THR A 40 1.53 -1.60 -1.89
CA THR A 40 0.87 -1.07 -3.09
C THR A 40 0.31 -2.23 -3.88
N VAL A 41 -0.96 -2.15 -4.25
CA VAL A 41 -1.61 -3.16 -5.07
C VAL A 41 -1.84 -2.58 -6.46
N THR A 42 -1.48 -3.36 -7.46
CA THR A 42 -1.48 -2.94 -8.87
C THR A 42 -2.12 -4.01 -9.76
N ASP A 43 -2.59 -3.58 -10.92
CA ASP A 43 -2.90 -4.47 -12.05
C ASP A 43 -1.63 -5.09 -12.62
N VAL A 44 -1.77 -6.15 -13.43
CA VAL A 44 -0.68 -6.68 -14.27
C VAL A 44 -0.07 -5.61 -15.20
N ARG A 45 -0.85 -4.58 -15.56
CA ARG A 45 -0.38 -3.43 -16.35
C ARG A 45 0.38 -2.37 -15.54
N GLY A 46 0.55 -2.57 -14.23
CA GLY A 46 1.26 -1.63 -13.34
C GLY A 46 0.43 -0.41 -12.92
N ARG A 47 -0.89 -0.40 -13.15
CA ARG A 47 -1.77 0.68 -12.64
C ARG A 47 -2.09 0.43 -11.18
N VAL A 48 -1.87 1.44 -10.34
CA VAL A 48 -2.15 1.36 -8.90
C VAL A 48 -3.65 1.38 -8.65
N VAL A 49 -4.10 0.41 -7.87
CA VAL A 49 -5.50 0.22 -7.46
C VAL A 49 -5.71 0.81 -6.07
N SER A 50 -4.89 0.34 -5.12
CA SER A 50 -4.86 0.82 -3.75
C SER A 50 -3.42 0.86 -3.26
N TRP A 51 -3.17 1.71 -2.28
CA TRP A 51 -1.91 1.74 -1.56
C TRP A 51 -2.18 2.10 -0.10
N SER A 52 -1.35 1.56 0.78
CA SER A 52 -1.36 1.92 2.19
C SER A 52 0.06 1.85 2.73
N SER A 53 0.32 2.64 3.76
CA SER A 53 1.61 2.62 4.45
C SER A 53 1.39 2.59 5.95
N ALA A 54 2.42 2.22 6.71
CA ALA A 54 2.38 2.33 8.16
C ALA A 54 2.03 3.76 8.63
N GLY A 55 2.51 4.78 7.90
CA GLY A 55 2.17 6.17 8.18
C GLY A 55 0.70 6.52 7.93
N THR A 56 0.11 6.00 6.84
CA THR A 56 -1.31 6.18 6.51
C THR A 56 -2.22 5.56 7.57
N CYS A 57 -1.76 4.50 8.23
CA CYS A 57 -2.47 3.84 9.33
C CYS A 57 -2.32 4.56 10.68
N GLY A 58 -1.68 5.74 10.72
CA GLY A 58 -1.53 6.54 11.93
C GLY A 58 -0.28 6.26 12.75
N PHE A 59 0.59 5.32 12.34
CA PHE A 59 1.85 5.05 13.05
C PHE A 59 2.90 6.12 12.75
N ARG A 60 3.47 6.72 13.80
CA ARG A 60 4.48 7.80 13.73
C ARG A 60 5.76 7.40 14.47
N GLY A 61 6.86 8.08 14.15
CA GLY A 61 8.16 7.89 14.80
C GLY A 61 8.69 6.46 14.68
N THR A 62 9.28 5.95 15.76
CA THR A 62 9.88 4.61 15.84
C THR A 62 8.87 3.48 15.61
N ARG A 63 7.60 3.70 15.96
CA ARG A 63 6.52 2.70 15.80
C ARG A 63 6.22 2.39 14.33
N ARG A 64 6.57 3.28 13.41
CA ARG A 64 6.30 3.15 11.97
C ARG A 64 7.07 2.00 11.29
N GLY A 65 8.25 1.66 11.79
CA GLY A 65 9.08 0.56 11.26
C GLY A 65 8.73 -0.82 11.82
N THR A 66 7.79 -0.90 12.78
CA THR A 66 7.49 -2.14 13.48
C THR A 66 6.74 -3.15 12.59
N PRO A 67 6.89 -4.46 12.83
CA PRO A 67 6.16 -5.49 12.09
C PRO A 67 4.64 -5.39 12.29
N PHE A 68 4.19 -4.92 13.46
CA PHE A 68 2.77 -4.68 13.72
C PHE A 68 2.20 -3.61 12.78
N ALA A 69 2.92 -2.50 12.60
CA ALA A 69 2.50 -1.46 11.67
C ALA A 69 2.43 -1.96 10.22
N ALA A 70 3.35 -2.85 9.82
CA ALA A 70 3.35 -3.48 8.50
C ALA A 70 2.13 -4.40 8.30
N GLN A 71 1.76 -5.18 9.32
CA GLN A 71 0.56 -6.02 9.29
C GLN A 71 -0.71 -5.18 9.09
N THR A 72 -0.86 -4.08 9.82
CA THR A 72 -2.01 -3.17 9.70
C THR A 72 -2.05 -2.50 8.32
N ALA A 73 -0.89 -2.06 7.81
CA ALA A 73 -0.79 -1.46 6.49
C ALA A 73 -1.20 -2.43 5.38
N ALA A 74 -0.70 -3.67 5.43
CA ALA A 74 -1.06 -4.72 4.49
C ALA A 74 -2.55 -5.05 4.55
N GLY A 75 -3.11 -5.23 5.76
CA GLY A 75 -4.54 -5.48 5.93
C GLY A 75 -5.42 -4.38 5.34
N ASN A 76 -5.06 -3.11 5.55
CA ASN A 76 -5.80 -1.98 5.01
C ASN A 76 -5.72 -1.88 3.48
N ALA A 77 -4.55 -2.14 2.88
CA ALA A 77 -4.40 -2.15 1.42
C ALA A 77 -5.24 -3.25 0.76
N ILE A 78 -5.30 -4.42 1.41
CA ILE A 78 -6.00 -5.60 0.89
C ILE A 78 -7.51 -5.49 1.05
N ARG A 79 -8.02 -4.93 2.16
CA ARG A 79 -9.47 -4.74 2.36
C ARG A 79 -10.11 -4.03 1.16
N ALA A 80 -9.53 -2.91 0.73
CA ALA A 80 -10.00 -2.14 -0.42
C ALA A 80 -9.94 -2.91 -1.77
N VAL A 81 -9.16 -3.99 -1.81
CA VAL A 81 -8.92 -4.82 -3.00
C VAL A 81 -9.83 -6.05 -3.02
N VAL A 82 -10.11 -6.62 -1.85
CA VAL A 82 -11.13 -7.66 -1.69
C VAL A 82 -12.50 -7.13 -2.08
N ASP A 83 -12.81 -5.88 -1.71
CA ASP A 83 -14.04 -5.19 -2.13
C ASP A 83 -14.17 -5.04 -3.65
N GLN A 84 -13.03 -5.02 -4.37
CA GLN A 84 -12.97 -4.96 -5.84
C GLN A 84 -12.97 -6.34 -6.51
N GLY A 85 -12.88 -7.42 -5.73
CA GLY A 85 -12.97 -8.80 -6.21
C GLY A 85 -11.65 -9.41 -6.72
N MET A 86 -10.49 -8.94 -6.25
CA MET A 86 -9.22 -9.61 -6.57
C MET A 86 -9.13 -10.98 -5.89
N GLN A 87 -8.94 -12.03 -6.68
CA GLN A 87 -8.86 -13.41 -6.20
C GLN A 87 -7.42 -13.93 -6.17
N ARG A 88 -6.60 -13.52 -7.16
CA ARG A 88 -5.23 -14.00 -7.34
C ARG A 88 -4.24 -12.85 -7.28
N ALA A 89 -3.17 -13.02 -6.50
CA ALA A 89 -2.12 -12.03 -6.43
C ALA A 89 -0.72 -12.64 -6.53
N GLU A 90 0.18 -11.87 -7.13
CA GLU A 90 1.62 -12.08 -7.11
C GLU A 90 2.21 -11.12 -6.06
N VAL A 91 3.16 -11.57 -5.24
CA VAL A 91 3.78 -10.71 -4.22
C VAL A 91 5.22 -10.41 -4.61
N MET A 92 5.55 -9.12 -4.71
CA MET A 92 6.90 -8.62 -4.98
C MET A 92 7.39 -7.83 -3.78
N ILE A 93 8.46 -8.30 -3.15
CA ILE A 93 9.01 -7.71 -1.93
C ILE A 93 10.29 -6.95 -2.28
N LYS A 94 10.42 -5.72 -1.82
CA LYS A 94 11.60 -4.88 -2.00
C LYS A 94 12.14 -4.41 -0.66
N GLY A 95 13.39 -4.72 -0.37
CA GLY A 95 14.15 -4.22 0.76
C GLY A 95 14.23 -5.18 1.95
N PRO A 96 15.19 -4.93 2.86
CA PRO A 96 15.51 -5.82 3.98
C PRO A 96 14.71 -5.54 5.27
N GLY A 97 13.76 -4.61 5.26
CA GLY A 97 13.09 -4.15 6.48
C GLY A 97 12.28 -5.23 7.21
N LEU A 98 12.11 -5.06 8.53
CA LEU A 98 11.43 -6.00 9.44
C LEU A 98 9.98 -6.31 9.07
N GLY A 99 9.32 -5.44 8.32
CA GLY A 99 7.91 -5.61 7.96
C GLY A 99 7.64 -6.56 6.79
N ARG A 100 8.68 -7.19 6.22
CA ARG A 100 8.58 -8.16 5.13
C ARG A 100 7.67 -9.34 5.47
N ASP A 101 8.01 -10.08 6.51
CA ASP A 101 7.29 -11.31 6.89
C ASP A 101 5.92 -11.00 7.49
N ALA A 102 5.82 -9.90 8.24
CA ALA A 102 4.57 -9.47 8.85
C ALA A 102 3.53 -9.10 7.80
N ALA A 103 3.93 -8.39 6.75
CA ALA A 103 3.04 -8.07 5.62
C ALA A 103 2.63 -9.33 4.84
N LEU A 104 3.57 -10.26 4.60
CA LEU A 104 3.26 -11.52 3.90
C LEU A 104 2.26 -12.38 4.69
N ARG A 105 2.43 -12.48 6.02
CA ARG A 105 1.48 -13.17 6.91
C ARG A 105 0.10 -12.51 6.92
N ALA A 106 0.04 -11.18 6.85
CA ALA A 106 -1.23 -10.45 6.72
C ALA A 106 -1.94 -10.78 5.40
N ILE A 107 -1.20 -10.80 4.28
CA ILE A 107 -1.75 -11.15 2.97
C ILE A 107 -2.25 -12.60 2.93
N ARG A 108 -1.51 -13.53 3.53
CA ARG A 108 -1.94 -14.92 3.60
C ARG A 108 -3.25 -15.08 4.39
N ARG A 109 -3.43 -14.33 5.48
CA ARG A 109 -4.65 -14.36 6.30
C ARG A 109 -5.87 -13.74 5.62
N SER A 110 -5.68 -12.82 4.67
CA SER A 110 -6.79 -12.18 3.95
C SER A 110 -7.48 -13.05 2.90
N GLY A 111 -7.03 -14.30 2.67
CA GLY A 111 -7.73 -15.25 1.80
C GLY A 111 -7.50 -15.06 0.30
N ILE A 112 -6.57 -14.19 -0.12
CA ILE A 112 -6.17 -14.06 -1.53
C ILE A 112 -5.27 -15.24 -1.91
N LEU A 113 -5.53 -15.83 -3.08
CA LEU A 113 -4.68 -16.90 -3.62
C LEU A 113 -3.33 -16.32 -4.07
N LEU A 114 -2.28 -16.65 -3.33
CA LEU A 114 -0.90 -16.30 -3.67
C LEU A 114 -0.38 -17.23 -4.75
N THR A 115 0.01 -16.67 -5.88
CA THR A 115 0.59 -17.42 -7.01
C THR A 115 2.10 -17.64 -6.83
N PHE A 116 2.85 -16.57 -6.57
CA PHE A 116 4.24 -16.65 -6.17
C PHE A 116 4.65 -15.47 -5.29
N VAL A 117 5.75 -15.65 -4.58
CA VAL A 117 6.44 -14.60 -3.81
C VAL A 117 7.83 -14.43 -4.40
N ARG A 118 8.19 -13.21 -4.79
CA ARG A 118 9.51 -12.87 -5.33
C ARG A 118 10.14 -11.73 -4.55
N ASP A 119 11.44 -11.85 -4.33
CA ASP A 119 12.27 -10.75 -3.86
C ASP A 119 12.79 -9.95 -5.05
N VAL A 120 12.53 -8.65 -5.05
CA VAL A 120 12.97 -7.69 -6.07
C VAL A 120 13.86 -6.60 -5.44
N THR A 121 14.52 -6.94 -4.33
CA THR A 121 15.52 -6.06 -3.70
C THR A 121 16.67 -5.81 -4.69
N PRO A 122 16.95 -4.55 -5.04
CA PRO A 122 17.98 -4.24 -6.03
C PRO A 122 19.37 -4.59 -5.48
N MET A 123 20.09 -5.47 -6.16
CA MET A 123 21.50 -5.78 -5.89
C MET A 123 22.37 -5.03 -6.90
N PRO A 124 23.16 -4.03 -6.49
CA PRO A 124 24.04 -3.30 -7.39
C PRO A 124 25.32 -4.09 -7.70
N HIS A 125 25.69 -4.19 -8.99
CA HIS A 125 26.92 -4.83 -9.46
C HIS A 125 28.11 -3.87 -9.46
N ASN A 126 28.45 -3.33 -8.28
CA ASN A 126 29.28 -2.13 -8.13
C ASN A 126 28.62 -0.91 -8.83
N GLY A 127 28.67 0.28 -8.22
CA GLY A 127 27.88 1.42 -8.70
C GLY A 127 28.18 2.68 -7.90
N CYS A 128 27.17 3.51 -7.65
CA CYS A 128 27.33 4.70 -6.82
C CYS A 128 27.90 4.35 -5.44
N ARG A 129 28.92 5.11 -5.01
CA ARG A 129 29.53 4.94 -3.68
C ARG A 129 28.45 5.10 -2.59
N PRO A 130 28.27 4.13 -1.68
CA PRO A 130 27.33 4.26 -0.57
C PRO A 130 27.77 5.39 0.38
N PRO A 131 26.83 5.99 1.13
CA PRO A 131 27.16 7.04 2.09
C PRO A 131 28.17 6.54 3.13
N LYS A 132 28.98 7.47 3.65
CA LYS A 132 29.96 7.17 4.69
C LYS A 132 29.28 6.50 5.88
N LYS A 133 29.96 5.51 6.49
CA LYS A 133 29.50 4.86 7.72
C LYS A 133 29.20 5.93 8.77
N ARG A 134 28.01 5.84 9.38
CA ARG A 134 27.56 6.76 10.42
C ARG A 134 28.46 6.60 11.65
N ARG A 135 28.94 7.71 12.22
CA ARG A 135 29.70 7.76 13.48
C ARG A 135 28.70 8.15 14.56
N VAL A 136 28.24 7.19 15.34
CA VAL A 136 27.38 7.40 16.51
C VAL A 136 28.06 6.76 17.69
#